data_AF-A0A5N8ZIZ9-F1
#
_entry.id   AF-A0A5N8ZIZ9-F1
#
_cell.length_a   1.000
_cell.length_b   1.000
_cell.length_c   1.000
_cell.angle_alpha   90.00
_cell.angle_beta   90.00
_cell.angle_gamma   90.00
#
_symmetry.space_group_name_H-M   'P 1'
#
loop_
_entity.id
_entity.type
_entity.pdbx_description
1 polymer ?
#
loop_
_entity_poly.entity_id
_entity_poly.type
_entity_poly.pdbx_seq_one_letter_code
_entity_poly.pdbx_strand_id
1 'polypeptide(L)'
;MSIKNNPRVYAAAGATIIAAAVATRYVAKWRKRRYMRRGSGTREVGGGQVFIGLDLTDPYAINSRPCDYAVLDTDLKCSFGIWNYQEDGTSIIPEMALGRSFILAIDGPQGLAGEPEATVRNSEALVNAPGRTPYALKLEGKPYQGLIKGSINLFYKLVTSGSRFRLLGLDGIPLSDTTLIEVYPGGVWKLISSESLPSKRTLSGRYLRAELLTQLGIKFPTSDLPTDDQLDAALAAWIAHKFWLGESSIEGMAPELDEKALTIREGYIVMPKYTLSSENSESEEFSPV
;
A
#
# COMPACT_ATOMS: atom_id res chain seq x y z
N MET A 1 41.51 -26.06 14.48
CA MET A 1 40.29 -26.16 15.32
C MET A 1 39.26 -25.16 14.80
N SER A 2 38.60 -25.49 13.69
CA SER A 2 37.14 -25.71 13.55
C SER A 2 36.25 -24.56 14.05
N ILE A 3 35.91 -23.67 13.12
CA ILE A 3 34.82 -22.69 13.25
C ILE A 3 33.52 -23.50 13.34
N LYS A 4 32.89 -23.48 14.52
CA LYS A 4 31.63 -24.17 14.77
C LYS A 4 30.57 -23.72 13.79
N ASN A 5 30.08 -24.66 12.98
CA ASN A 5 28.88 -24.55 12.16
C ASN A 5 27.68 -24.19 13.06
N ASN A 6 27.21 -22.95 12.97
CA ASN A 6 25.98 -22.53 13.64
C ASN A 6 24.79 -22.71 12.66
N PRO A 7 23.96 -23.75 12.82
CA PRO A 7 22.90 -24.11 11.87
C PRO A 7 21.81 -23.02 11.73
N ARG A 8 21.68 -22.11 12.71
CA ARG A 8 20.70 -21.01 12.65
C ARG A 8 21.06 -19.94 11.62
N VAL A 9 22.36 -19.70 11.38
CA VAL A 9 22.83 -18.69 10.42
C VAL A 9 22.58 -19.18 8.98
N TYR A 10 22.77 -20.48 8.73
CA TYR A 10 22.50 -21.10 7.43
C TYR A 10 21.00 -21.22 7.13
N ALA A 11 20.16 -21.45 8.14
CA ALA A 11 18.71 -21.48 7.97
C ALA A 11 18.15 -20.08 7.61
N ALA A 12 18.60 -19.03 8.30
CA ALA A 12 18.19 -17.66 8.02
C ALA A 12 18.71 -17.17 6.66
N ALA A 13 19.99 -17.43 6.33
CA ALA A 13 20.54 -17.10 5.02
C ALA A 13 19.84 -17.88 3.89
N GLY A 14 19.53 -19.16 4.11
CA GLY A 14 18.80 -20.00 3.15
C GLY A 14 17.38 -19.51 2.90
N ALA A 15 16.65 -19.13 3.96
CA ALA A 15 15.30 -18.56 3.84
C ALA A 15 15.29 -17.22 3.09
N THR A 16 16.24 -16.33 3.38
CA THR A 16 16.38 -15.03 2.70
C THR A 16 16.72 -15.20 1.22
N ILE A 17 17.62 -16.13 0.88
CA ILE A 17 17.99 -16.42 -0.51
C ILE A 17 16.79 -17.01 -1.28
N ILE A 18 16.01 -17.90 -0.65
CA ILE A 18 14.82 -18.49 -1.26
C ILE A 18 13.73 -17.43 -1.45
N ALA A 19 13.45 -16.59 -0.45
CA ALA A 19 12.48 -15.51 -0.56
C ALA A 19 12.87 -14.49 -1.63
N ALA A 20 14.15 -14.09 -1.68
CA ALA A 20 14.67 -13.19 -2.72
C ALA A 20 14.62 -13.82 -4.12
N ALA A 21 14.91 -15.11 -4.24
CA ALA A 21 14.84 -15.85 -5.51
C ALA A 21 13.40 -16.05 -5.99
N VAL A 22 12.45 -16.32 -5.08
CA VAL A 22 11.02 -16.39 -5.41
C VAL A 22 10.53 -15.01 -5.85
N ALA A 23 10.83 -13.94 -5.10
CA ALA A 23 10.46 -12.58 -5.47
C ALA A 23 11.03 -12.16 -6.85
N THR A 24 12.32 -12.39 -7.11
CA THR A 24 12.96 -12.03 -8.38
C THR A 24 12.44 -12.86 -9.57
N ARG A 25 12.22 -14.17 -9.38
CA ARG A 25 11.69 -15.04 -10.45
C ARG A 25 10.22 -14.73 -10.76
N TYR A 26 9.43 -14.32 -9.76
CA TYR A 26 8.07 -13.83 -9.96
C TYR A 26 8.02 -12.47 -10.68
N VAL A 27 8.89 -11.52 -10.30
CA VAL A 27 8.98 -10.19 -10.93
C VAL A 27 9.42 -10.29 -12.40
N ALA A 28 10.38 -11.17 -12.73
CA ALA A 28 10.82 -11.38 -14.11
C ALA A 28 9.72 -12.00 -15.00
N LYS A 29 8.95 -12.96 -14.46
CA LYS A 29 7.84 -13.60 -15.18
C LYS A 29 6.67 -12.62 -15.40
N TRP A 30 6.47 -11.69 -14.48
CA TRP A 30 5.48 -10.60 -14.58
C TRP A 30 5.85 -9.61 -15.70
N ARG A 31 7.11 -9.15 -15.79
CA ARG A 31 7.59 -8.26 -16.87
C ARG A 31 7.37 -8.86 -18.27
N LYS A 32 7.60 -10.17 -18.43
CA LYS A 32 7.39 -10.88 -19.70
C LYS A 32 5.90 -11.00 -20.08
N ARG A 33 4.99 -11.17 -19.11
CA ARG A 33 3.53 -11.20 -19.37
C ARG A 33 2.95 -9.83 -19.69
N ARG A 34 3.52 -8.74 -19.17
CA ARG A 34 3.16 -7.36 -19.53
C ARG A 34 3.39 -7.07 -21.01
N TYR A 35 4.51 -7.54 -21.56
CA TYR A 35 4.80 -7.42 -23.00
C TYR A 35 3.75 -8.14 -23.86
N MET A 36 3.30 -9.32 -23.42
CA MET A 36 2.29 -10.11 -24.13
C MET A 36 0.87 -9.52 -24.00
N ARG A 37 0.53 -8.82 -22.91
CA ARG A 37 -0.79 -8.16 -22.74
C ARG A 37 -0.92 -6.80 -23.45
N ARG A 38 0.20 -6.18 -23.87
CA ARG A 38 0.17 -5.07 -24.86
C ARG A 38 0.00 -5.57 -26.30
N GLY A 39 0.15 -6.88 -26.54
CA GLY A 39 -0.17 -7.51 -27.83
C GLY A 39 -1.65 -7.85 -27.95
N SER A 40 -2.38 -7.02 -28.72
CA SER A 40 -3.62 -7.36 -29.45
C SER A 40 -4.60 -8.35 -28.81
N GLY A 41 -4.94 -8.17 -27.54
CA GLY A 41 -5.96 -8.95 -26.84
C GLY A 41 -6.99 -8.03 -26.21
N THR A 42 -8.01 -7.65 -26.98
CA THR A 42 -9.18 -6.90 -26.53
C THR A 42 -9.90 -7.66 -25.41
N ARG A 43 -9.64 -7.28 -24.15
CA ARG A 43 -10.64 -7.41 -23.08
C ARG A 43 -11.45 -6.13 -23.04
N GLU A 44 -12.29 -5.96 -24.06
CA GLU A 44 -13.46 -5.08 -23.97
C GLU A 44 -14.51 -5.83 -23.14
N VAL A 45 -14.41 -5.71 -21.82
CA VAL A 45 -15.57 -5.87 -20.94
C VAL A 45 -15.56 -4.67 -20.00
N GLY A 46 -16.33 -3.66 -20.40
CA GLY A 46 -16.74 -2.43 -19.69
C GLY A 46 -15.88 -1.93 -18.52
N GLY A 47 -15.11 -0.85 -18.77
CA GLY A 47 -14.80 0.14 -17.74
C GLY A 47 -13.32 0.36 -17.38
N GLY A 48 -12.38 -0.46 -17.85
CA GLY A 48 -10.94 -0.24 -17.58
C GLY A 48 -10.52 -0.52 -16.13
N GLN A 49 -9.23 -0.37 -15.85
CA GLN A 49 -8.64 -0.56 -14.51
C GLN A 49 -8.77 0.72 -13.67
N VAL A 50 -9.07 0.56 -12.37
CA VAL A 50 -8.99 1.65 -11.39
C VAL A 50 -8.12 1.26 -10.19
N PHE A 51 -7.70 2.28 -9.45
CA PHE A 51 -6.91 2.16 -8.24
C PHE A 51 -7.62 2.93 -7.14
N ILE A 52 -7.98 2.23 -6.08
CA ILE A 52 -8.72 2.79 -4.96
C ILE A 52 -7.74 2.88 -3.80
N GLY A 53 -7.54 4.06 -3.24
CA GLY A 53 -6.79 4.28 -2.02
C GLY A 53 -7.75 4.64 -0.90
N LEU A 54 -7.60 4.03 0.25
CA LEU A 54 -8.43 4.24 1.44
C LEU A 54 -7.54 4.68 2.59
N ASP A 55 -7.81 5.86 3.15
CA ASP A 55 -7.20 6.33 4.39
C ASP A 55 -8.12 5.98 5.56
N LEU A 56 -7.69 5.03 6.40
CA LEU A 56 -8.52 4.53 7.50
C LEU A 56 -8.52 5.51 8.68
N THR A 57 -9.69 5.60 9.29
CA THR A 57 -9.90 6.33 10.54
C THR A 57 -10.12 5.33 11.66
N ASP A 58 -9.94 5.74 12.91
CA ASP A 58 -10.19 4.87 14.06
C ASP A 58 -11.71 4.63 14.19
N PRO A 59 -12.22 3.41 13.90
CA PRO A 59 -13.65 3.15 13.92
C PRO A 59 -14.21 3.03 15.35
N TYR A 60 -13.34 2.90 16.35
CA TYR A 60 -13.70 2.75 17.77
C TYR A 60 -13.50 4.03 18.59
N ALA A 61 -13.13 5.14 17.94
CA ALA A 61 -13.08 6.45 18.58
C ALA A 61 -14.48 6.90 19.03
N ILE A 62 -14.54 7.68 20.12
CA ILE A 62 -15.81 8.23 20.66
C ILE A 62 -16.61 8.95 19.57
N ASN A 63 -15.91 9.74 18.75
CA ASN A 63 -16.46 10.40 17.59
C ASN A 63 -15.81 9.78 16.34
N SER A 64 -16.23 8.56 16.00
CA SER A 64 -15.81 7.92 14.76
C SER A 64 -16.24 8.76 13.55
N ARG A 65 -15.31 8.93 12.60
CA ARG A 65 -15.51 9.71 11.38
C ARG A 65 -15.40 8.80 10.17
N PRO A 66 -16.06 9.13 9.04
CA PRO A 66 -15.88 8.37 7.80
C PRO A 66 -14.41 8.31 7.37
N CYS A 67 -14.05 7.26 6.65
CA CYS A 67 -12.77 7.12 5.98
C CYS A 67 -12.81 7.84 4.63
N ASP A 68 -11.75 8.56 4.28
CA ASP A 68 -11.61 9.16 2.95
C ASP A 68 -11.08 8.12 1.97
N TYR A 69 -11.63 8.09 0.76
CA TYR A 69 -11.06 7.33 -0.34
C TYR A 69 -10.79 8.21 -1.56
N ALA A 70 -9.83 7.77 -2.36
CA ALA A 70 -9.56 8.29 -3.69
C ALA A 70 -9.63 7.17 -4.72
N VAL A 71 -10.19 7.47 -5.89
CA VAL A 71 -10.18 6.58 -7.05
C VAL A 71 -9.36 7.24 -8.15
N LEU A 72 -8.33 6.55 -8.63
CA LEU A 72 -7.59 6.93 -9.82
C LEU A 72 -7.95 6.00 -10.98
N ASP A 73 -8.17 6.57 -12.16
CA ASP A 73 -8.15 5.81 -13.41
C ASP A 73 -6.71 5.64 -13.95
N THR A 74 -6.56 5.02 -15.11
CA THR A 74 -5.25 4.84 -15.77
C THR A 74 -4.62 6.12 -16.28
N ASP A 75 -5.38 7.21 -16.39
CA ASP A 75 -4.92 8.55 -16.79
C ASP A 75 -4.63 9.46 -15.58
N LEU A 76 -4.66 8.87 -14.37
CA LEU A 76 -4.47 9.50 -13.07
C LEU A 76 -5.49 10.59 -12.76
N LYS A 77 -6.70 10.52 -13.33
CA LYS A 77 -7.82 11.37 -12.91
C LYS A 77 -8.32 10.89 -11.57
N CYS A 78 -8.35 11.79 -10.60
CA CYS A 78 -8.77 11.51 -9.24
C CYS A 78 -10.23 11.85 -9.02
N SER A 79 -10.91 11.03 -8.23
CA SER A 79 -12.19 11.33 -7.63
C SER A 79 -12.14 10.96 -6.15
N PHE A 80 -12.68 11.83 -5.30
CA PHE A 80 -12.75 11.60 -3.86
C PHE A 80 -14.14 11.16 -3.44
N GLY A 81 -14.20 10.46 -2.32
CA GLY A 81 -15.43 10.21 -1.60
C GLY A 81 -15.16 9.71 -0.19
N ILE A 82 -16.23 9.36 0.50
CA ILE A 82 -16.17 8.87 1.87
C ILE A 82 -16.80 7.48 1.98
N TRP A 83 -16.25 6.67 2.87
CA TRP A 83 -16.80 5.39 3.25
C TRP A 83 -16.98 5.32 4.77
N ASN A 84 -18.17 4.95 5.21
CA ASN A 84 -18.39 4.67 6.63
C ASN A 84 -17.90 3.27 6.93
N TYR A 85 -16.97 3.15 7.90
CA TYR A 85 -16.38 1.87 8.25
C TYR A 85 -17.44 0.81 8.51
N GLN A 86 -17.33 -0.30 7.78
CA GLN A 86 -18.05 -1.54 8.00
C GLN A 86 -17.02 -2.66 8.08
N GLU A 87 -17.03 -3.43 9.16
CA GLU A 87 -16.00 -4.46 9.41
C GLU A 87 -15.96 -5.51 8.29
N ASP A 88 -17.11 -5.80 7.66
CA ASP A 88 -17.23 -6.75 6.55
C ASP A 88 -16.86 -6.15 5.18
N GLY A 89 -16.53 -4.86 5.11
CA GLY A 89 -16.24 -4.16 3.86
C GLY A 89 -17.46 -3.84 3.02
N THR A 90 -18.68 -3.89 3.57
CA THR A 90 -19.90 -3.51 2.84
C THR A 90 -19.75 -2.11 2.23
N SER A 91 -20.01 -2.01 0.94
CA SER A 91 -19.91 -0.77 0.15
C SER A 91 -18.51 -0.11 0.13
N ILE A 92 -17.45 -0.84 0.47
CA ILE A 92 -16.07 -0.32 0.42
C ILE A 92 -15.60 0.00 -1.00
N ILE A 93 -16.16 -0.70 -2.00
CA ILE A 93 -15.88 -0.39 -3.41
C ILE A 93 -16.88 0.66 -3.88
N PRO A 94 -16.42 1.85 -4.27
CA PRO A 94 -17.30 2.94 -4.69
C PRO A 94 -18.03 2.61 -5.98
N GLU A 95 -19.19 3.23 -6.18
CA GLU A 95 -20.08 2.98 -7.33
C GLU A 95 -19.35 3.09 -8.67
N MET A 96 -18.50 4.11 -8.82
CA MET A 96 -17.69 4.34 -10.04
C MET A 96 -16.65 3.24 -10.35
N ALA A 97 -16.40 2.34 -9.41
CA ALA A 97 -15.51 1.19 -9.53
C ALA A 97 -16.26 -0.15 -9.69
N LEU A 98 -17.60 -0.15 -9.56
CA LEU A 98 -18.40 -1.36 -9.75
C LEU A 98 -18.35 -1.82 -11.22
N GLY A 99 -18.21 -3.12 -11.43
CA GLY A 99 -18.05 -3.73 -12.77
C GLY A 99 -16.66 -3.55 -13.39
N ARG A 100 -15.76 -2.77 -12.77
CA ARG A 100 -14.40 -2.50 -13.25
C ARG A 100 -13.38 -3.41 -12.59
N SER A 101 -12.22 -3.59 -13.24
CA SER A 101 -11.06 -4.19 -12.56
C SER A 101 -10.47 -3.15 -11.60
N PHE A 102 -10.16 -3.55 -10.37
CA PHE A 102 -9.67 -2.62 -9.35
C PHE A 102 -8.49 -3.21 -8.56
N ILE A 103 -7.71 -2.32 -7.93
CA ILE A 103 -6.83 -2.65 -6.81
C ILE A 103 -7.21 -1.71 -5.67
N LEU A 104 -7.55 -2.27 -4.52
CA LEU A 104 -7.82 -1.54 -3.29
C LEU A 104 -6.54 -1.53 -2.45
N ALA A 105 -6.00 -0.34 -2.24
CA ALA A 105 -4.91 -0.04 -1.31
C ALA A 105 -5.48 0.57 -0.04
N ILE A 106 -5.14 -0.01 1.10
CA ILE A 106 -5.61 0.45 2.40
C ILE A 106 -4.40 0.95 3.21
N ASP A 107 -4.49 2.18 3.72
CA ASP A 107 -3.55 2.71 4.72
C ASP A 107 -3.92 2.16 6.09
N GLY A 108 -3.27 1.05 6.44
CA GLY A 108 -3.45 0.40 7.73
C GLY A 108 -2.92 -1.03 7.73
N PRO A 109 -2.52 -1.54 8.90
CA PRO A 109 -1.90 -2.86 8.99
C PRO A 109 -2.88 -3.98 8.64
N GLN A 110 -2.48 -4.87 7.73
CA GLN A 110 -3.33 -6.01 7.33
C GLN A 110 -3.37 -7.15 8.34
N GLY A 111 -2.41 -7.21 9.27
CA GLY A 111 -2.22 -8.36 10.13
C GLY A 111 -1.39 -8.09 11.38
N LEU A 112 -1.11 -9.17 12.10
CA LEU A 112 -0.27 -9.22 13.31
C LEU A 112 1.09 -9.81 13.00
N ALA A 113 2.06 -9.63 13.90
CA ALA A 113 3.34 -10.34 13.75
C ALA A 113 3.14 -11.87 13.75
N GLY A 114 3.99 -12.57 13.01
CA GLY A 114 3.89 -14.02 12.79
C GLY A 114 4.39 -14.86 13.95
N GLU A 115 5.39 -14.36 14.68
CA GLU A 115 6.04 -15.09 15.76
C GLU A 115 5.57 -14.63 17.16
N PRO A 116 5.31 -15.53 18.13
CA PRO A 116 4.80 -15.17 19.46
C PRO A 116 5.57 -14.07 20.20
N GLU A 117 6.89 -14.03 20.03
CA GLU A 117 7.78 -13.07 20.69
C GLU A 117 7.94 -11.76 19.91
N ALA A 118 7.39 -11.67 18.70
CA ALA A 118 7.54 -10.50 17.84
C ALA A 118 6.66 -9.34 18.33
N THR A 119 7.31 -8.18 18.46
CA THR A 119 6.68 -6.93 18.91
C THR A 119 6.25 -6.01 17.75
N VAL A 120 6.57 -6.39 16.51
CA VAL A 120 6.30 -5.65 15.28
C VAL A 120 6.33 -6.62 14.09
N ARG A 121 5.49 -6.42 13.08
CA ARG A 121 5.56 -7.13 11.79
C ARG A 121 6.85 -6.81 11.04
N ASN A 122 7.31 -7.73 10.21
CA ASN A 122 8.54 -7.53 9.45
C ASN A 122 8.42 -6.34 8.47
N SER A 123 7.29 -6.23 7.77
CA SER A 123 7.01 -5.13 6.83
C SER A 123 7.09 -3.76 7.50
N GLU A 124 6.45 -3.60 8.66
CA GLU A 124 6.46 -2.34 9.41
C GLU A 124 7.85 -1.97 9.92
N ALA A 125 8.64 -2.95 10.36
CA ALA A 125 10.02 -2.71 10.77
C ALA A 125 10.90 -2.23 9.60
N LEU A 126 10.72 -2.82 8.41
CA LEU A 126 11.47 -2.45 7.20
C LEU A 126 11.17 -1.03 6.73
N VAL A 127 9.90 -0.62 6.75
CA VAL A 127 9.48 0.73 6.29
C VAL A 127 9.39 1.76 7.42
N ASN A 128 9.72 1.35 8.65
CA ASN A 128 9.58 2.15 9.88
C ASN A 128 8.16 2.72 10.07
N ALA A 129 7.14 1.89 9.85
CA ALA A 129 5.74 2.25 10.05
C ALA A 129 5.41 2.40 11.55
N PRO A 130 4.55 3.36 11.93
CA PRO A 130 4.25 3.66 13.33
C PRO A 130 3.32 2.64 13.99
N GLY A 131 2.60 1.82 13.23
CA GLY A 131 1.62 0.87 13.76
C GLY A 131 2.21 -0.12 14.76
N ARG A 132 3.41 -0.65 14.46
CA ARG A 132 4.17 -1.60 15.30
C ARG A 132 3.28 -2.70 15.87
N THR A 133 2.65 -3.47 14.99
CA THR A 133 1.71 -4.55 15.28
C THR A 133 2.42 -5.79 15.84
N PRO A 134 2.20 -6.14 17.12
CA PRO A 134 2.80 -7.33 17.74
C PRO A 134 2.02 -8.60 17.37
N TYR A 135 2.49 -9.76 17.85
CA TYR A 135 1.79 -11.04 17.69
C TYR A 135 0.40 -11.07 18.33
N ALA A 136 0.25 -10.42 19.48
CA ALA A 136 -1.02 -10.33 20.19
C ALA A 136 -1.34 -8.87 20.49
N LEU A 137 -2.52 -8.42 20.05
CA LEU A 137 -3.01 -7.07 20.31
C LEU A 137 -3.29 -6.86 21.80
N LYS A 138 -2.27 -6.45 22.54
CA LYS A 138 -2.40 -5.83 23.87
C LYS A 138 -2.38 -4.32 23.67
N LEU A 139 -3.51 -3.79 23.23
CA LEU A 139 -3.60 -2.42 22.72
C LEU A 139 -4.04 -1.38 23.75
N GLU A 140 -4.51 -1.78 24.92
CA GLU A 140 -5.04 -0.86 25.94
C GLU A 140 -4.07 0.31 26.22
N GLY A 141 -4.57 1.53 26.01
CA GLY A 141 -3.83 2.77 26.30
C GLY A 141 -2.78 3.16 25.25
N LYS A 142 -2.63 2.43 24.13
CA LYS A 142 -1.67 2.76 23.08
C LYS A 142 -2.26 3.70 22.01
N PRO A 143 -1.44 4.59 21.42
CA PRO A 143 -1.84 5.36 20.23
C PRO A 143 -2.30 4.45 19.09
N TYR A 144 -3.27 4.92 18.30
CA TYR A 144 -3.78 4.24 17.09
C TYR A 144 -4.40 2.85 17.31
N GLN A 145 -4.67 2.45 18.56
CA GLN A 145 -5.18 1.11 18.88
C GLN A 145 -6.44 0.74 18.08
N GLY A 146 -7.40 1.65 17.97
CA GLY A 146 -8.65 1.34 17.32
C GLY A 146 -8.51 1.29 15.80
N LEU A 147 -7.69 2.18 15.22
CA LEU A 147 -7.31 2.11 13.80
C LEU A 147 -6.62 0.77 13.47
N ILE A 148 -5.63 0.36 14.25
CA ILE A 148 -4.89 -0.90 14.04
C ILE A 148 -5.85 -2.10 14.13
N LYS A 149 -6.65 -2.16 15.20
CA LYS A 149 -7.63 -3.23 15.39
C LYS A 149 -8.65 -3.27 14.24
N GLY A 150 -9.17 -2.12 13.85
CA GLY A 150 -10.14 -1.99 12.76
C GLY A 150 -9.56 -2.44 11.43
N SER A 151 -8.34 -2.00 11.10
CA SER A 151 -7.67 -2.37 9.86
C SER A 151 -7.45 -3.89 9.76
N ILE A 152 -6.92 -4.53 10.81
CA ILE A 152 -6.67 -5.98 10.84
C ILE A 152 -7.98 -6.76 10.68
N ASN A 153 -9.03 -6.36 11.40
CA ASN A 153 -10.34 -7.00 11.29
C ASN A 153 -10.90 -6.86 9.87
N LEU A 154 -10.83 -5.65 9.30
CA LEU A 154 -11.28 -5.38 7.94
C LEU A 154 -10.55 -6.26 6.92
N PHE A 155 -9.22 -6.30 6.96
CA PHE A 155 -8.44 -7.15 6.04
C PHE A 155 -8.83 -8.62 6.16
N TYR A 156 -8.94 -9.15 7.38
CA TYR A 156 -9.36 -10.53 7.59
C TYR A 156 -10.76 -10.81 7.02
N LYS A 157 -11.73 -9.91 7.24
CA LYS A 157 -13.08 -10.06 6.68
C LYS A 157 -13.09 -9.94 5.16
N LEU A 158 -12.35 -9.01 4.58
CA LEU A 158 -12.26 -8.85 3.13
C LEU A 158 -11.74 -10.13 2.47
N VAL A 159 -10.67 -10.73 3.00
CA VAL A 159 -10.09 -11.96 2.39
C VAL A 159 -10.93 -13.21 2.63
N THR A 160 -11.75 -13.24 3.69
CA THR A 160 -12.61 -14.41 4.03
C THR A 160 -14.04 -14.30 3.49
N SER A 161 -14.49 -13.11 3.07
CA SER A 161 -15.86 -12.84 2.59
C SER A 161 -16.12 -13.25 1.13
N GLY A 162 -15.11 -13.74 0.40
CA GLY A 162 -15.28 -14.28 -0.94
C GLY A 162 -14.09 -14.05 -1.87
N SER A 163 -14.26 -14.34 -3.16
CA SER A 163 -13.17 -14.33 -4.14
C SER A 163 -12.75 -12.95 -4.66
N ARG A 164 -13.46 -11.88 -4.24
CA ARG A 164 -13.29 -10.52 -4.78
C ARG A 164 -12.01 -9.85 -4.29
N PHE A 165 -11.65 -10.04 -3.03
CA PHE A 165 -10.50 -9.40 -2.39
C PHE A 165 -9.36 -10.40 -2.28
N ARG A 166 -8.38 -10.25 -3.17
CA ARG A 166 -7.26 -11.16 -3.35
C ARG A 166 -6.01 -10.48 -2.81
N LEU A 167 -5.71 -10.75 -1.55
CA LEU A 167 -4.61 -10.11 -0.83
C LEU A 167 -3.26 -10.51 -1.42
N LEU A 168 -2.39 -9.53 -1.60
CA LEU A 168 -1.03 -9.73 -2.11
C LEU A 168 -0.25 -10.73 -1.26
N GLY A 169 0.23 -11.80 -1.89
CA GLY A 169 1.12 -12.78 -1.25
C GLY A 169 0.43 -13.87 -0.47
N LEU A 170 -0.89 -13.79 -0.28
CA LEU A 170 -1.64 -14.86 0.36
C LEU A 170 -1.59 -16.13 -0.51
N ASP A 171 -1.47 -17.30 0.12
CA ASP A 171 -1.30 -18.56 -0.61
C ASP A 171 -2.43 -18.79 -1.63
N GLY A 172 -2.07 -19.35 -2.77
CA GLY A 172 -2.98 -19.57 -3.89
C GLY A 172 -3.39 -18.30 -4.68
N ILE A 173 -2.91 -17.10 -4.33
CA ILE A 173 -3.18 -15.85 -5.06
C ILE A 173 -1.99 -15.46 -5.96
N PRO A 174 -2.12 -15.57 -7.29
CA PRO A 174 -1.10 -15.06 -8.20
C PRO A 174 -1.00 -13.54 -8.12
N LEU A 175 0.22 -13.00 -8.25
CA LEU A 175 0.48 -11.56 -8.30
C LEU A 175 -0.38 -10.82 -9.35
N SER A 176 -0.70 -11.48 -10.48
CA SER A 176 -1.53 -10.89 -11.54
C SER A 176 -3.00 -10.72 -11.17
N ASP A 177 -3.43 -11.38 -10.09
CA ASP A 177 -4.82 -11.45 -9.65
C ASP A 177 -4.99 -10.71 -8.32
N THR A 178 -3.95 -10.05 -7.81
CA THR A 178 -4.02 -9.22 -6.60
C THR A 178 -4.98 -8.06 -6.81
N THR A 179 -5.93 -7.91 -5.90
CA THR A 179 -6.90 -6.81 -5.87
C THR A 179 -6.93 -6.07 -4.53
N LEU A 180 -6.17 -6.55 -3.53
CA LEU A 180 -6.08 -5.96 -2.20
C LEU A 180 -4.61 -5.87 -1.77
N ILE A 181 -4.18 -4.68 -1.35
CA ILE A 181 -2.83 -4.42 -0.84
C ILE A 181 -2.86 -3.52 0.39
N GLU A 182 -1.89 -3.70 1.28
CA GLU A 182 -1.55 -2.73 2.33
C GLU A 182 -0.51 -1.73 1.79
N VAL A 183 -0.68 -0.46 2.17
CA VAL A 183 0.23 0.64 1.83
C VAL A 183 0.52 1.50 3.06
N TYR A 184 1.58 2.30 2.99
CA TYR A 184 1.95 3.26 4.05
C TYR A 184 2.32 4.62 3.45
N PRO A 185 1.33 5.49 3.12
CA PRO A 185 1.54 6.84 2.58
C PRO A 185 2.53 7.68 3.41
N GLY A 186 2.49 7.57 4.74
CA GLY A 186 3.41 8.29 5.64
C GLY A 186 4.90 8.05 5.35
N GLY A 187 5.26 6.83 4.92
CA GLY A 187 6.62 6.50 4.48
C GLY A 187 6.89 6.99 3.06
N VAL A 188 5.89 6.91 2.18
CA VAL A 188 6.02 7.33 0.78
C VAL A 188 6.19 8.84 0.64
N TRP A 189 5.54 9.66 1.47
CA TRP A 189 5.77 11.11 1.49
C TRP A 189 7.25 11.48 1.68
N LYS A 190 7.96 10.73 2.54
CA LYS A 190 9.40 10.91 2.80
C LYS A 190 10.28 10.42 1.65
N LEU A 191 9.75 9.50 0.84
CA LEU A 191 10.44 8.95 -0.33
C LEU A 191 10.36 9.90 -1.52
N ILE A 192 9.19 10.53 -1.73
CA ILE A 192 8.93 11.35 -2.93
C ILE A 192 9.27 12.83 -2.74
N SER A 193 9.39 13.30 -1.49
CA SER A 193 9.82 14.67 -1.20
C SER A 193 11.33 14.73 -1.00
N SER A 194 11.98 15.72 -1.63
CA SER A 194 13.41 16.01 -1.42
C SER A 194 13.70 16.67 -0.07
N GLU A 195 12.69 17.25 0.57
CA GLU A 195 12.81 18.02 1.81
C GLU A 195 11.83 17.52 2.88
N SER A 196 12.03 17.98 4.12
CA SER A 196 11.08 17.70 5.18
C SER A 196 9.78 18.45 4.95
N LEU A 197 8.67 17.72 4.78
CA LEU A 197 7.36 18.33 4.61
C LEU A 197 6.84 18.94 5.92
N PRO A 198 6.21 20.13 5.87
CA PRO A 198 5.45 20.65 6.99
C PRO A 198 4.35 19.68 7.43
N SER A 199 3.84 19.89 8.64
CA SER A 199 2.72 19.11 9.19
C SER A 199 1.56 19.05 8.20
N LYS A 200 1.03 17.84 7.95
CA LYS A 200 -0.10 17.64 7.02
C LYS A 200 -1.35 18.42 7.42
N ARG A 201 -1.46 18.81 8.70
CA ARG A 201 -2.59 19.57 9.24
C ARG A 201 -2.52 21.08 8.95
N THR A 202 -1.38 21.59 8.48
CA THR A 202 -1.26 23.02 8.12
C THR A 202 -1.63 23.24 6.65
N LEU A 203 -2.05 24.47 6.33
CA LEU A 203 -2.33 24.85 4.96
C LEU A 203 -1.13 24.64 4.03
N SER A 204 0.07 25.04 4.47
CA SER A 204 1.32 24.83 3.73
C SER A 204 1.64 23.35 3.51
N GLY A 205 1.44 22.51 4.52
CA GLY A 205 1.70 21.07 4.41
C GLY A 205 0.74 20.36 3.46
N ARG A 206 -0.52 20.82 3.38
CA ARG A 206 -1.49 20.32 2.39
C ARG A 206 -1.15 20.80 0.98
N TYR A 207 -0.80 22.07 0.80
CA TYR A 207 -0.41 22.60 -0.52
C TYR A 207 0.78 21.84 -1.11
N LEU A 208 1.85 21.64 -0.35
CA LEU A 208 3.04 20.93 -0.84
C LEU A 208 2.74 19.46 -1.19
N ARG A 209 1.88 18.79 -0.42
CA ARG A 209 1.44 17.42 -0.73
C ARG A 209 0.59 17.37 -2.00
N ALA A 210 -0.33 18.32 -2.18
CA ALA A 210 -1.13 18.42 -3.41
C ALA A 210 -0.25 18.71 -4.64
N GLU A 211 0.75 19.59 -4.50
CA GLU A 211 1.72 19.88 -5.55
C GLU A 211 2.54 18.63 -5.92
N LEU A 212 3.09 17.91 -4.95
CA LEU A 212 3.81 16.67 -5.19
C LEU A 212 2.95 15.64 -5.94
N LEU A 213 1.69 15.45 -5.54
CA LEU A 213 0.78 14.54 -6.25
C LEU A 213 0.50 15.00 -7.68
N THR A 214 0.39 16.31 -7.90
CA THR A 214 0.23 16.89 -9.25
C THR A 214 1.48 16.66 -10.11
N GLN A 215 2.68 16.81 -9.55
CA GLN A 215 3.96 16.48 -10.20
C GLN A 215 4.07 14.99 -10.53
N LEU A 216 3.47 14.11 -9.73
CA LEU A 216 3.32 12.68 -10.02
C LEU A 216 2.24 12.37 -11.06
N GLY A 217 1.59 13.40 -11.63
CA GLY A 217 0.62 13.31 -12.71
C GLY A 217 -0.85 13.17 -12.27
N ILE A 218 -1.14 13.21 -10.96
CA ILE A 218 -2.51 13.12 -10.46
C ILE A 218 -3.27 14.40 -10.81
N LYS A 219 -4.48 14.24 -11.34
CA LYS A 219 -5.38 15.33 -11.73
C LYS A 219 -6.55 15.37 -10.77
N PHE A 220 -6.57 16.37 -9.89
CA PHE A 220 -7.67 16.56 -8.95
C PHE A 220 -8.95 17.04 -9.64
N PRO A 221 -10.14 16.69 -9.10
CA PRO A 221 -11.42 17.00 -9.73
C PRO A 221 -11.81 18.48 -9.59
N THR A 222 -11.29 19.18 -8.59
CA THR A 222 -11.60 20.59 -8.31
C THR A 222 -10.31 21.39 -8.07
N SER A 223 -10.42 22.72 -8.10
CA SER A 223 -9.34 23.64 -7.71
C SER A 223 -9.21 23.79 -6.19
N ASP A 224 -10.15 23.26 -5.42
CA ASP A 224 -10.12 23.33 -3.96
C ASP A 224 -8.98 22.45 -3.43
N LEU A 225 -8.27 22.95 -2.41
CA LEU A 225 -7.18 22.20 -1.80
C LEU A 225 -7.72 20.98 -1.03
N PRO A 226 -7.34 19.74 -1.42
CA PRO A 226 -7.81 18.54 -0.73
C PRO A 226 -7.43 18.52 0.76
N THR A 227 -8.19 17.78 1.56
CA THR A 227 -7.87 17.53 2.99
C THR A 227 -6.62 16.67 3.12
N ASP A 228 -6.01 16.61 4.31
CA ASP A 228 -4.87 15.75 4.54
C ASP A 228 -5.20 14.27 4.38
N ASP A 229 -6.38 13.84 4.82
CA ASP A 229 -6.84 12.45 4.63
C ASP A 229 -7.12 12.13 3.15
N GLN A 230 -7.69 13.07 2.38
CA GLN A 230 -7.86 12.92 0.93
C GLN A 230 -6.51 12.80 0.20
N LEU A 231 -5.49 13.55 0.64
CA LEU A 231 -4.15 13.46 0.06
C LEU A 231 -3.48 12.12 0.37
N ASP A 232 -3.64 11.59 1.59
CA ASP A 232 -3.16 10.26 1.96
C ASP A 232 -3.89 9.16 1.15
N ALA A 233 -5.21 9.26 0.99
CA ALA A 233 -5.99 8.36 0.15
C ALA A 233 -5.58 8.43 -1.34
N ALA A 234 -5.32 9.61 -1.89
CA ALA A 234 -4.82 9.76 -3.26
C ALA A 234 -3.44 9.14 -3.43
N LEU A 235 -2.55 9.31 -2.45
CA LEU A 235 -1.24 8.67 -2.48
C LEU A 235 -1.36 7.15 -2.40
N ALA A 236 -2.24 6.61 -1.55
CA ALA A 236 -2.54 5.19 -1.48
C ALA A 236 -3.01 4.63 -2.85
N ALA A 237 -3.92 5.34 -3.53
CA ALA A 237 -4.38 4.97 -4.87
C ALA A 237 -3.24 5.00 -5.90
N TRP A 238 -2.35 5.99 -5.81
CA TRP A 238 -1.18 6.09 -6.69
C TRP A 238 -0.17 4.96 -6.45
N ILE A 239 0.02 4.53 -5.20
CA ILE A 239 0.85 3.35 -4.89
C ILE A 239 0.26 2.09 -5.54
N ALA A 240 -1.06 1.91 -5.50
CA ALA A 240 -1.73 0.82 -6.22
C ALA A 240 -1.53 0.90 -7.74
N HIS A 241 -1.56 2.10 -8.32
CA HIS A 241 -1.22 2.30 -9.73
C HIS A 241 0.25 1.90 -10.02
N LYS A 242 1.21 2.31 -9.19
CA LYS A 242 2.62 1.91 -9.32
C LYS A 242 2.81 0.41 -9.18
N PHE A 243 2.08 -0.23 -8.27
CA PHE A 243 2.08 -1.68 -8.13
C PHE A 243 1.57 -2.39 -9.39
N TRP A 244 0.45 -1.91 -9.95
CA TRP A 244 -0.07 -2.40 -11.22
C TRP A 244 0.91 -2.18 -12.38
N LEU A 245 1.67 -1.08 -12.35
CA LEU A 245 2.75 -0.82 -13.29
C LEU A 245 4.02 -1.64 -13.01
N GLY A 246 4.09 -2.40 -11.92
CA GLY A 246 5.28 -3.12 -11.44
C GLY A 246 6.46 -2.22 -11.10
N GLU A 247 6.15 -0.97 -10.77
CA GLU A 247 7.05 0.08 -10.34
C GLU A 247 6.99 0.21 -8.80
N SER A 248 6.94 -0.93 -8.11
CA SER A 248 6.88 -1.01 -6.65
C SER A 248 7.89 -2.01 -6.11
N SER A 249 8.27 -1.83 -4.85
CA SER A 249 8.81 -2.86 -3.99
C SER A 249 7.72 -3.39 -3.06
N ILE A 250 7.98 -4.58 -2.51
CA ILE A 250 7.05 -5.33 -1.67
C ILE A 250 7.85 -5.68 -0.41
N GLU A 251 7.58 -4.99 0.68
CA GLU A 251 8.38 -5.07 1.90
C GLU A 251 7.69 -5.96 2.94
N GLY A 252 8.40 -6.94 3.49
CA GLY A 252 7.89 -7.83 4.55
C GLY A 252 7.97 -9.32 4.23
N MET A 253 7.09 -10.08 4.87
CA MET A 253 6.92 -11.52 4.66
C MET A 253 5.51 -11.83 4.14
N ALA A 254 5.36 -12.96 3.46
CA ALA A 254 4.07 -13.38 2.90
C ALA A 254 3.03 -13.50 4.02
N PRO A 255 1.78 -13.03 3.80
CA PRO A 255 0.73 -13.17 4.78
C PRO A 255 0.26 -14.63 4.90
N GLU A 256 -0.07 -15.04 6.12
CA GLU A 256 -0.67 -16.34 6.43
C GLU A 256 -2.01 -16.15 7.16
N LEU A 257 -3.02 -16.95 6.82
CA LEU A 257 -4.29 -16.95 7.56
C LEU A 257 -4.16 -17.75 8.85
N ASP A 258 -4.47 -17.11 9.97
CA ASP A 258 -4.63 -17.77 11.26
C ASP A 258 -6.13 -17.87 11.57
N GLU A 259 -6.74 -18.97 11.13
CA GLU A 259 -8.17 -19.24 11.31
C GLU A 259 -8.59 -19.36 12.78
N LYS A 260 -7.67 -19.75 13.66
CA LYS A 260 -7.97 -19.88 15.10
C LYS A 260 -8.05 -18.51 15.76
N ALA A 261 -7.13 -17.62 15.42
CA ALA A 261 -7.11 -16.26 15.94
C ALA A 261 -7.98 -15.28 15.12
N LEU A 262 -8.61 -15.74 14.02
CA LEU A 262 -9.40 -14.95 13.09
C LEU A 262 -8.65 -13.70 12.59
N THR A 263 -7.40 -13.92 12.16
CA THR A 263 -6.51 -12.83 11.74
C THR A 263 -5.58 -13.26 10.61
N ILE A 264 -4.79 -12.31 10.11
CA ILE A 264 -3.69 -12.53 9.18
C ILE A 264 -2.38 -12.34 9.95
N ARG A 265 -1.42 -13.22 9.73
CA ARG A 265 -0.05 -13.13 10.23
C ARG A 265 0.84 -12.53 9.15
N GLU A 266 1.71 -11.60 9.54
CA GLU A 266 2.61 -10.86 8.68
C GLU A 266 1.87 -10.14 7.54
N GLY A 267 2.46 -10.13 6.34
CA GLY A 267 1.93 -9.42 5.19
C GLY A 267 2.85 -8.31 4.70
N TYR A 268 2.66 -7.95 3.45
CA TYR A 268 3.48 -6.99 2.74
C TYR A 268 2.96 -5.57 2.82
N ILE A 269 3.86 -4.60 2.97
CA ILE A 269 3.60 -3.19 2.66
C ILE A 269 4.14 -2.92 1.26
N VAL A 270 3.28 -2.40 0.38
CA VAL A 270 3.68 -2.00 -0.97
C VAL A 270 4.21 -0.58 -0.95
N MET A 271 5.44 -0.40 -1.46
CA MET A 271 6.10 0.89 -1.59
C MET A 271 6.42 1.16 -3.07
N PRO A 272 6.28 2.40 -3.58
CA PRO A 272 6.66 2.71 -4.95
C PRO A 272 8.18 2.71 -5.09
N LYS A 273 8.69 2.26 -6.24
CA LYS A 273 10.07 2.50 -6.65
C LYS A 273 10.14 3.92 -7.16
N TYR A 274 10.69 4.81 -6.36
CA TYR A 274 10.94 6.19 -6.75
C TYR A 274 12.43 6.45 -6.81
N THR A 275 12.89 6.92 -7.95
CA THR A 275 14.23 7.48 -8.10
C THR A 275 14.01 8.97 -8.31
N LEU A 276 14.57 9.80 -7.41
CA LEU A 276 14.67 11.23 -7.67
C LEU A 276 15.48 11.38 -8.96
N SER A 277 14.83 11.82 -10.05
CA SER A 277 15.55 12.18 -11.27
C SER A 277 16.44 13.38 -10.93
N SER A 278 17.74 13.15 -10.84
CA SER A 278 18.74 14.19 -10.71
C SER A 278 18.96 14.88 -12.06
N GLU A 279 17.96 15.59 -12.58
CA GLU A 279 18.10 16.37 -13.83
C GLU A 279 17.32 17.69 -13.72
N ASN A 280 18.04 18.73 -13.32
CA ASN A 280 18.03 20.08 -13.92
C ASN A 280 19.03 20.96 -13.16
N SER A 281 20.32 20.66 -13.36
CA SER A 281 21.40 21.62 -13.13
C SER A 281 22.34 21.59 -14.33
N GLU A 282 21.79 21.74 -15.54
CA GLU A 282 22.58 22.32 -16.62
C GLU A 282 22.58 23.82 -16.37
N SER A 283 23.65 24.29 -15.73
CA SER A 283 24.04 25.68 -15.74
C SER A 283 24.26 26.09 -17.20
N GLU A 284 23.40 26.96 -17.73
CA GLU A 284 23.71 27.73 -18.92
C GLU A 284 24.95 28.57 -18.61
N GLU A 285 26.10 28.09 -19.11
CA GLU A 285 27.35 28.82 -19.11
C GLU A 285 27.22 29.94 -20.16
N PHE A 286 26.78 31.12 -19.71
CA PHE A 286 26.83 32.34 -20.51
C PHE A 286 28.30 32.66 -20.82
N SER A 287 28.71 32.45 -22.07
CA SER A 287 29.95 33.00 -22.61
C SER A 287 29.75 34.47 -22.96
N PRO A 288 30.54 35.42 -22.41
CA PRO A 288 30.50 36.79 -22.87
C PRO A 288 31.29 36.96 -24.18
N VAL A 289 30.70 37.74 -25.09
CA VAL A 289 31.32 38.29 -26.31
C VAL A 289 32.22 39.45 -25.96
#